data_AF-A0A1I4MZ48-F1
#
_entry.id   AF-A0A1I4MZ48-F1
#
_cell.length_a   1.000
_cell.length_b   1.000
_cell.length_c   1.000
_cell.angle_alpha   90.00
_cell.angle_beta   90.00
_cell.angle_gamma   90.00
#
_symmetry.space_group_name_H-M   'P 1'
#
loop_
_entity.id
_entity.type
_entity.pdbx_description
1 polymer ?
#
loop_
_entity_poly.entity_id
_entity_poly.type
_entity_poly.pdbx_seq_one_letter_code
_entity_poly.pdbx_strand_id
1 'polypeptide(L)'
;MSAKLVCTLIIATAMLISDIPKFKSACPRDRIVYAAMLVCILYLGFLFVTAKHWPNLDTLFNLLTEPAKQIVHWLNPAKSS
;
A
#
# COMPACT_ATOMS: atom_id res chain seq x y z
N MET A 1 3.80 10.99 -21.06
CA MET A 1 4.05 9.88 -20.13
C MET A 1 5.27 10.12 -19.24
N SER A 2 6.42 10.51 -19.81
CA SER A 2 7.70 10.65 -19.09
C SER A 2 7.71 11.69 -17.97
N ALA A 3 7.04 12.84 -18.12
CA ALA A 3 7.03 13.89 -17.08
C ALA A 3 6.32 13.44 -15.78
N LYS A 4 5.20 12.73 -15.91
CA LYS A 4 4.47 12.13 -14.77
C LYS A 4 5.35 11.13 -14.04
N LEU A 5 6.01 10.26 -14.80
CA LEU A 5 7.01 9.29 -14.35
C LEU A 5 8.12 9.94 -13.53
N VAL A 6 8.74 10.99 -14.11
CA VAL A 6 9.87 11.71 -13.53
C VAL A 6 9.44 12.44 -12.25
N CYS A 7 8.28 13.12 -12.24
CA CYS A 7 7.75 13.74 -11.02
C CYS A 7 7.49 12.72 -9.91
N THR A 8 6.84 11.59 -10.23
CA THR A 8 6.58 10.53 -9.25
C THR A 8 7.89 9.94 -8.71
N LEU A 9 8.89 9.73 -9.57
CA LEU A 9 10.18 9.20 -9.17
C LEU A 9 10.95 10.19 -8.26
N ILE A 10 10.94 11.48 -8.58
CA ILE A 10 11.59 12.52 -7.79
C ILE A 10 10.97 12.60 -6.40
N ILE A 11 9.64 12.63 -6.30
CA ILE A 11 8.93 12.68 -5.02
C ILE A 11 9.17 11.41 -4.20
N ALA A 12 9.09 10.23 -4.83
CA ALA A 12 9.34 8.96 -4.17
C ALA A 12 10.79 8.87 -3.65
N THR A 13 11.76 9.34 -4.44
CA THR A 13 13.18 9.34 -4.06
C THR A 13 13.44 10.33 -2.92
N ALA A 14 12.83 11.52 -2.95
CA ALA A 14 12.94 12.51 -1.88
C ALA A 14 12.37 12.00 -0.54
N MET A 15 11.22 11.31 -0.59
CA MET A 15 10.65 10.63 0.58
C MET A 15 11.57 9.52 1.08
N LEU A 16 12.10 8.69 0.19
CA LEU A 16 12.99 7.59 0.55
C LEU A 16 14.28 8.07 1.24
N ILE A 17 14.92 9.12 0.69
CA ILE A 17 16.13 9.72 1.29
C ILE A 17 15.86 10.25 2.69
N SER A 18 14.70 10.86 2.89
CA SER A 18 14.28 11.41 4.19
C SER A 18 13.96 10.30 5.22
N ASP A 19 13.48 9.15 4.76
CA ASP A 19 13.07 8.04 5.63
C ASP A 19 14.17 7.00 5.90
N ILE A 20 15.21 6.90 5.06
CA ILE A 20 16.39 6.03 5.28
C ILE A 20 17.02 6.19 6.68
N PRO A 21 17.31 7.41 7.20
CA PRO A 21 17.89 7.55 8.53
C PRO A 21 16.95 7.08 9.65
N LYS A 22 15.63 7.29 9.50
CA LYS A 22 14.62 6.79 10.43
C LYS A 22 14.51 5.26 10.39
N PHE A 23 14.57 4.68 9.19
CA PHE A 23 14.54 3.24 8.97
C PHE A 23 15.75 2.54 9.61
N LYS A 24 16.92 3.18 9.60
CA LYS A 24 18.13 2.65 10.25
C LYS A 24 17.99 2.57 11.77
N SER A 25 17.25 3.49 12.39
CA SER A 25 16.98 3.52 13.84
C SER A 25 15.71 2.77 14.27
N ALA A 26 14.88 2.32 13.33
CA ALA A 26 13.59 1.71 13.62
C ALA A 26 13.70 0.24 14.05
N CYS A 27 12.76 -0.20 14.89
CA CYS A 27 12.64 -1.60 15.29
C CYS A 27 12.34 -2.48 14.05
N PRO A 28 12.75 -3.77 14.06
CA PRO A 28 12.55 -4.67 12.91
C PRO A 28 11.08 -4.83 12.52
N ARG A 29 10.15 -4.75 13.48
CA ARG A 29 8.69 -4.71 13.22
C ARG A 29 8.30 -3.50 12.38
N ASP A 30 8.78 -2.33 12.74
CA ASP A 30 8.45 -1.08 12.06
C ASP A 30 9.05 -1.07 10.66
N ARG A 31 10.22 -1.68 10.47
CA ARG A 31 10.84 -1.89 9.16
C ARG A 31 9.98 -2.75 8.24
N ILE A 32 9.38 -3.83 8.76
CA ILE A 32 8.48 -4.69 7.97
C ILE A 32 7.25 -3.90 7.52
N VAL A 33 6.65 -3.12 8.42
CA VAL A 33 5.49 -2.27 8.10
C VAL A 33 5.87 -1.22 7.04
N TYR A 34 7.00 -0.54 7.21
CA TYR A 34 7.48 0.43 6.23
C TYR A 34 7.76 -0.20 4.87
N ALA A 35 8.40 -1.38 4.84
CA ALA A 35 8.68 -2.10 3.60
C ALA A 35 7.38 -2.52 2.89
N ALA A 36 6.39 -3.01 3.63
CA ALA A 36 5.08 -3.35 3.09
C ALA A 36 4.37 -2.12 2.49
N MET A 37 4.41 -0.97 3.17
CA MET A 37 3.88 0.29 2.65
C MET A 37 4.63 0.75 1.40
N LEU A 38 5.96 0.66 1.40
CA LEU A 38 6.80 1.03 0.26
C LEU A 38 6.46 0.19 -0.98
N VAL A 39 6.28 -1.12 -0.82
CA VAL A 39 5.87 -2.02 -1.91
C VAL A 39 4.52 -1.59 -2.49
N CYS A 40 3.53 -1.25 -1.65
CA CYS A 40 2.23 -0.76 -2.12
C CYS A 40 2.36 0.54 -2.95
N ILE A 41 3.18 1.49 -2.47
CA ILE A 41 3.41 2.78 -3.14
C ILE A 41 4.12 2.57 -4.48
N LEU A 42 5.15 1.71 -4.53
CA LEU A 42 5.88 1.39 -5.75
C LEU A 42 4.97 0.71 -6.78
N TYR A 43 4.08 -0.19 -6.34
CA TYR A 43 3.09 -0.83 -7.21
C TYR A 43 2.12 0.20 -7.82
N LEU A 44 1.54 1.07 -6.99
CA LEU A 44 0.67 2.16 -7.46
C LEU A 44 1.39 3.10 -8.42
N GLY A 45 2.64 3.46 -8.09
CA GLY A 45 3.50 4.25 -8.97
C GLY A 45 3.70 3.54 -10.31
N PHE A 46 4.02 2.25 -10.31
CA PHE A 46 4.18 1.46 -11.53
C PHE A 46 2.90 1.42 -12.37
N LEU A 47 1.72 1.22 -11.75
CA LEU A 47 0.44 1.26 -12.46
C LEU A 47 0.18 2.63 -13.09
N PHE A 48 0.41 3.71 -12.34
CA PHE A 48 0.24 5.08 -12.80
C PHE A 48 1.16 5.40 -13.99
N VAL A 49 2.40 4.93 -13.92
CA VAL A 49 3.42 5.12 -14.95
C VAL A 49 3.11 4.34 -16.22
N THR A 50 2.77 3.06 -16.07
CA THR A 50 2.56 2.15 -17.20
C THR A 50 1.18 2.33 -17.84
N ALA A 51 0.30 3.11 -17.21
CA ALA A 51 -1.09 3.31 -17.60
C ALA A 51 -1.85 1.98 -17.83
N LYS A 52 -1.35 0.88 -17.24
CA LYS A 52 -2.01 -0.43 -17.31
C LYS A 52 -3.24 -0.42 -16.43
N HIS A 53 -4.34 -0.93 -16.97
CA HIS A 53 -5.59 -1.19 -16.26
C HIS A 53 -5.49 -2.42 -15.35
N TRP A 54 -4.41 -2.52 -14.58
CA TRP A 54 -4.25 -3.57 -13.58
C TRP A 54 -5.06 -3.23 -12.33
N PRO A 55 -5.48 -4.25 -11.55
CA PRO A 55 -6.34 -4.04 -10.41
C PRO A 55 -5.68 -3.13 -9.39
N ASN A 56 -6.35 -2.05 -9.02
CA ASN A 56 -5.85 -1.18 -7.97
C ASN A 56 -5.84 -1.91 -6.61
N LEU A 57 -5.06 -1.43 -5.64
CA LEU A 57 -5.01 -2.05 -4.30
C LEU A 57 -6.40 -2.21 -3.67
N ASP A 58 -7.30 -1.26 -3.90
CA ASP A 58 -8.69 -1.34 -3.43
C ASP A 58 -9.40 -2.61 -3.95
N THR A 59 -9.20 -2.94 -5.22
CA THR A 59 -9.71 -4.17 -5.84
C THR A 59 -9.15 -5.41 -5.17
N LEU A 60 -7.84 -5.42 -4.86
CA LEU A 60 -7.18 -6.53 -4.18
C LEU A 60 -7.69 -6.70 -2.74
N PHE A 61 -7.86 -5.61 -2.00
CA PHE A 61 -8.41 -5.63 -0.65
C PHE A 61 -9.89 -6.00 -0.64
N ASN A 62 -10.64 -5.68 -1.71
CA ASN A 62 -12.04 -6.09 -1.83
C ASN A 62 -12.24 -7.61 -1.90
N LEU A 63 -11.22 -8.40 -2.31
CA LEU A 63 -11.29 -9.86 -2.19
C LEU A 63 -11.37 -10.33 -0.73
N LEU A 64 -10.86 -9.53 0.20
CA LEU A 64 -10.89 -9.83 1.63
C LEU A 64 -12.17 -9.33 2.30
N THR A 65 -13.02 -8.57 1.61
CA THR A 65 -14.25 -7.99 2.15
C THR A 65 -15.25 -9.07 2.56
N GLU A 66 -15.47 -10.08 1.73
CA GLU A 66 -16.39 -11.19 2.06
C GLU A 66 -15.87 -12.06 3.24
N PRO A 67 -14.60 -12.49 3.26
CA PRO A 67 -14.02 -13.12 4.44
C PRO A 67 -14.11 -12.26 5.70
N ALA A 68 -13.86 -10.95 5.59
CA ALA A 68 -13.93 -10.04 6.72
C ALA A 68 -15.35 -9.93 7.29
N LYS A 69 -16.38 -9.89 6.43
CA LYS A 69 -17.79 -9.94 6.85
C LYS A 69 -18.12 -11.22 7.62
N GLN A 70 -17.62 -12.37 7.16
CA GLN A 70 -17.81 -13.65 7.85
C GLN A 70 -17.15 -13.65 9.23
N ILE A 71 -15.93 -13.13 9.36
CA ILE A 71 -15.24 -13.01 10.65
C ILE A 71 -16.01 -12.08 11.60
N VAL A 72 -16.47 -10.93 11.12
CA VAL A 72 -17.24 -9.97 11.92
C VAL A 72 -18.58 -10.56 12.36
N HIS A 73 -19.28 -11.26 11.47
CA HIS A 73 -20.52 -11.97 11.81
C HIS A 73 -20.27 -13.03 12.89
N TRP A 74 -19.17 -13.77 12.80
CA TRP A 74 -18.82 -14.79 13.78
C TRP A 74 -18.45 -14.18 15.14
N LEU A 75 -17.75 -13.03 15.15
CA LEU A 75 -17.34 -12.33 16.38
C LEU A 75 -18.50 -11.58 17.06
N ASN A 76 -19.46 -11.06 16.29
CA ASN A 76 -20.54 -10.23 16.82
C ASN A 76 -21.87 -10.50 16.08
N PRO A 77 -22.50 -11.65 16.37
CA PRO A 77 -23.73 -12.07 15.68
C PRO A 77 -24.93 -11.14 15.94
N ALA A 78 -24.87 -10.26 16.94
CA ALA A 78 -25.97 -9.35 17.30
C ALA A 78 -26.05 -8.07 16.44
N LYS A 79 -25.07 -7.81 15.56
CA LYS A 79 -25.03 -6.60 14.72
C LYS A 79 -25.68 -6.79 13.33
N SER A 80 -26.28 -7.96 13.08
CA SER A 80 -27.10 -8.23 11.90
C SER A 80 -28.57 -7.94 12.19
N SER A 81 -28.97 -6.67 12.11
CA SER A 81 -30.36 -6.24 11.98
C SER A 81 -30.39 -4.95 11.15
#